data_AF-A0A355F696-F1
#
_entry.id   AF-A0A355F696-F1
#
_cell.length_a   1.000
_cell.length_b   1.000
_cell.length_c   1.000
_cell.angle_alpha   90.00
_cell.angle_beta   90.00
_cell.angle_gamma   90.00
#
_symmetry.space_group_name_H-M   'P 1'
#
loop_
_entity.id
_entity.type
_entity.pdbx_description
1 polymer ?
#
loop_
_entity_poly.entity_id
_entity_poly.type
_entity_poly.pdbx_seq_one_letter_code
_entity_poly.pdbx_strand_id
1 'polypeptide(L)' 'CNIGHFDSEIDVASLEQYPWEEIKPQVDHVIFPDDKRIILLAKG' A
#
# COMPACT_ATOMS: atom_id res chain seq x y z
N CYS A 1 -1.80 3.48 7.91
CA CYS A 1 -2.89 4.43 8.20
C CYS A 1 -2.23 5.78 8.37
N ASN A 2 -2.36 6.66 7.39
CA ASN A 2 -1.82 8.01 7.47
C ASN A 2 -2.81 8.89 8.24
N ILE A 3 -2.30 9.71 9.16
CA ILE A 3 -3.08 10.74 9.87
C ILE A 3 -2.40 12.12 9.71
N GLY A 4 -1.52 12.25 8.71
CA GLY A 4 -0.84 13.46 8.28
C GLY A 4 -1.41 14.03 6.99
N HIS A 5 -1.24 15.35 6.80
CA HIS A 5 -1.85 16.18 5.76
C HIS A 5 -1.23 16.00 4.35
N PHE A 6 -0.21 15.15 4.20
CA PHE A 6 0.52 14.96 2.95
C PHE A 6 0.91 13.49 2.70
N ASP A 7 0.73 13.07 1.46
CA ASP A 7 0.96 11.72 0.92
C ASP A 7 2.46 11.33 0.84
N SER A 8 3.36 12.22 1.30
CA SER A 8 4.82 12.08 1.21
C SER A 8 5.47 11.38 2.41
N GLU A 9 4.70 10.89 3.39
CA GLU A 9 5.24 10.17 4.56
C GLU A 9 5.50 8.68 4.31
N ILE A 10 4.89 8.10 3.27
CA ILE A 10 5.11 6.71 2.86
C ILE A 10 5.57 6.76 1.40
N ASP A 11 6.72 6.17 1.10
CA ASP A 11 7.20 6.03 -0.28
C ASP A 11 6.36 4.96 -1.02
N VAL A 12 5.10 5.30 -1.30
CA VAL A 12 4.15 4.44 -2.01
C VAL A 12 4.60 4.20 -3.45
N ALA A 13 5.34 5.15 -4.04
CA ALA A 13 5.94 5.01 -5.36
C ALA A 13 6.89 3.81 -5.44
N SER A 14 7.65 3.53 -4.37
CA SER A 14 8.48 2.32 -4.28
C SER A 14 7.67 1.01 -4.23
N LEU A 15 6.38 1.07 -3.93
CA LEU A 15 5.49 -0.10 -3.82
C LEU A 15 4.67 -0.37 -5.10
N GLU A 16 4.53 0.62 -5.99
CA GLU A 16 3.81 0.47 -7.27
C GLU A 16 4.39 -0.62 -8.19
N GLN A 17 5.67 -0.95 -8.02
CA GLN A 17 6.34 -2.01 -8.79
C GLN A 17 5.90 -3.43 -8.46
N TYR A 18 5.25 -3.64 -7.31
CA TYR A 18 4.79 -4.95 -6.87
C TYR A 18 3.35 -5.23 -7.33
N PRO A 19 2.88 -6.49 -7.34
CA PRO A 19 1.47 -6.79 -7.55
C PRO A 19 0.58 -6.30 -6.40
N TRP A 20 -0.56 -5.71 -6.76
CA TRP A 20 -1.58 -5.22 -5.82
C TRP A 20 -2.87 -6.03 -5.95
N GLU A 21 -3.50 -6.35 -4.83
CA GLU A 21 -4.79 -7.04 -4.75
C GLU A 21 -5.77 -6.21 -3.92
N GLU A 22 -6.83 -5.69 -4.54
CA GLU A 22 -7.88 -4.95 -3.84
C GLU A 22 -8.76 -5.92 -3.04
N ILE A 23 -8.78 -5.78 -1.71
CA ILE A 23 -9.60 -6.62 -0.82
C ILE A 23 -11.00 -6.04 -0.69
N LYS A 24 -11.08 -4.72 -0.58
CA LYS A 24 -12.31 -3.92 -0.47
C LYS A 24 -11.98 -2.45 -0.77
N PRO A 25 -12.97 -1.57 -0.99
CA PRO A 25 -12.71 -0.15 -1.23
C PRO A 25 -11.78 0.45 -0.17
N GLN A 26 -10.71 1.11 -0.61
CA GLN A 26 -9.66 1.73 0.22
C GLN A 26 -8.74 0.76 0.99
N VAL A 27 -8.74 -0.53 0.66
CA VAL A 27 -7.84 -1.51 1.28
C VAL A 27 -7.22 -2.41 0.22
N ASP A 28 -5.90 -2.27 0.08
CA ASP A 28 -5.11 -3.03 -0.88
C ASP A 28 -4.08 -3.91 -0.17
N HIS A 29 -3.83 -5.10 -0.72
CA HIS A 29 -2.65 -5.90 -0.42
C HIS A 29 -1.55 -5.61 -1.43
N VAL A 30 -0.32 -5.36 -0.95
CA VAL A 30 0.88 -5.37 -1.78
C VAL A 30 1.60 -6.70 -1.53
N ILE A 31 1.84 -7.45 -2.61
CA ILE A 31 2.44 -8.79 -2.57
C ILE A 31 3.93 -8.68 -2.89
N PHE A 32 4.78 -9.01 -1.94
CA PHE A 32 6.23 -9.02 -2.15
C PHE A 32 6.71 -10.33 -2.78
N PRO A 33 7.91 -10.33 -3.42
CA PRO A 33 8.48 -11.53 -4.05
C PRO A 33 8.75 -12.69 -3.08
N ASP A 34 8.85 -12.41 -1.78
CA ASP A 34 9.07 -13.40 -0.72
C ASP A 34 7.75 -13.90 -0.09
N ASP A 35 6.62 -13.69 -0.78
CA ASP A 35 5.25 -14.05 -0.37
C ASP A 35 4.78 -13.32 0.91
N LYS A 36 5.52 -12.30 1.37
CA LYS A 36 5.04 -11.38 2.39
C LYS A 36 3.99 -10.45 1.79
N ARG A 37 2.99 -10.11 2.60
CA ARG A 37 1.90 -9.22 2.22
C ARG A 37 1.79 -8.09 3.22
N ILE A 38 1.65 -6.87 2.72
CA ILE A 38 1.31 -5.71 3.54
C ILE A 38 -0.09 -5.23 3.17
N ILE A 39 -0.86 -4.83 4.17
CA ILE A 39 -2.16 -4.19 3.98
C ILE A 39 -1.92 -2.68 3.96
N LEU A 40 -2.19 -2.05 2.83
CA LEU A 40 -2.19 -0.60 2.72
C LEU A 40 -3.64 -0.10 2.82
N LEU A 41 -3.87 0.76 3.81
CA LEU A 41 -5.16 1.42 4.01
C LEU A 41 -5.09 2.80 3.38
N ALA A 42 -6.05 3.08 2.51
CA ALA A 42 -6.27 4.36 1.83
C ALA A 42 -5.09 4.86 0.96
N LYS A 43 -4.19 3.98 0.52
CA LYS A 43 -3.00 4.33 -0.31
C LYS A 43 -2.08 5.41 0.27
N GLY A 44 -2.20 5.72 1.57
CA GLY A 44 -1.55 6.89 2.17
C GLY A 44 -2.48 8.07 2.17
#